data_AF-A0A1H4B249-F1
#
_entry.id   AF-A0A1H4B249-F1
#
_cell.length_a   1.000
_cell.length_b   1.000
_cell.length_c   1.000
_cell.angle_alpha   90.00
_cell.angle_beta   90.00
_cell.angle_gamma   90.00
#
_symmetry.space_group_name_H-M   'P 1'
#
loop_
_entity.id
_entity.type
_entity.pdbx_description
1 polymer ?
#
loop_
_entity_poly.entity_id
_entity_poly.type
_entity_poly.pdbx_seq_one_letter_code
_entity_poly.pdbx_strand_id
1 'polypeptide(L)'
;MSRGKKQRKIGAFMTVLERKPKKQERLADPTSKEARRKRALEQRKKQKSVYEKAQGSQNALERDKAAGRKGTRHGGPLAAKIRKLNAAKDKPQDKAVQPDAEQDD
;
A
#
# COMPACT_ATOMS: atom_id res chain seq x y z
N MET A 1 27.51 43.48 -16.74
CA MET A 1 27.82 43.74 -15.31
C MET A 1 26.81 43.00 -14.43
N SER A 2 27.12 41.78 -13.96
CA SER A 2 26.16 41.01 -13.14
C SER A 2 26.32 41.37 -11.66
N ARG A 3 25.25 41.90 -11.03
CA ARG A 3 25.19 42.11 -9.57
C ARG A 3 24.88 40.77 -8.89
N GLY A 4 25.91 40.03 -8.50
CA GLY A 4 25.76 38.88 -7.62
C GLY A 4 25.38 39.33 -6.20
N LYS A 5 24.19 38.97 -5.72
CA LYS A 5 23.79 39.24 -4.33
C LYS A 5 24.67 38.40 -3.38
N LYS A 6 25.17 39.03 -2.30
CA LYS A 6 25.88 38.31 -1.23
C LYS A 6 24.96 37.25 -0.62
N GLN A 7 25.29 35.97 -0.79
CA GLN A 7 24.57 34.87 -0.15
C GLN A 7 25.07 34.68 1.29
N ARG A 8 24.15 34.60 2.27
CA ARG A 8 24.50 34.25 3.65
C ARG A 8 24.77 32.75 3.74
N LYS A 9 26.05 32.36 3.88
CA LYS A 9 26.46 30.97 4.14
C LYS A 9 26.22 30.60 5.61
N ILE A 10 24.96 30.41 5.98
CA ILE A 10 24.58 30.00 7.34
C ILE A 10 25.18 28.60 7.60
N GLY A 11 26.05 28.50 8.61
CA GLY A 11 26.67 27.24 9.05
C GLY A 11 27.95 26.82 8.29
N ALA A 12 28.53 27.70 7.46
CA ALA A 12 29.82 27.41 6.81
C ALA A 12 31.04 27.57 7.75
N PHE A 13 30.89 28.36 8.82
CA PHE A 13 31.92 28.58 9.84
C PHE A 13 31.70 27.75 11.12
N MET A 14 30.72 26.85 11.13
CA MET A 14 30.53 25.93 12.27
C MET A 14 31.59 24.84 12.21
N THR A 15 32.07 24.41 13.37
CA THR A 15 32.97 23.25 13.48
C THR A 15 32.24 21.99 13.00
N VAL A 16 32.99 20.99 12.53
CA VAL A 16 32.42 19.76 11.93
C VAL A 16 31.46 19.04 12.88
N LEU A 17 31.70 19.13 14.20
CA LEU A 17 30.89 18.51 15.25
C LEU A 17 29.54 19.23 15.50
N GLU A 18 29.48 20.55 15.35
CA GLU A 18 28.24 21.33 15.55
C GLU A 18 27.34 21.34 14.31
N ARG A 19 27.88 20.90 13.17
CA ARG A 19 27.18 20.94 11.90
C ARG A 19 26.13 19.83 11.83
N LYS A 20 24.88 20.21 11.59
CA LYS A 20 23.83 19.24 11.26
C LYS A 20 24.24 18.39 10.04
N PRO A 21 23.97 17.08 10.06
CA PRO A 21 24.38 16.19 8.98
C PRO A 21 23.76 16.63 7.65
N LYS A 22 24.57 16.58 6.60
CA LYS A 22 24.13 16.95 5.24
C LYS A 22 23.07 15.99 4.73
N LYS A 23 22.31 16.43 3.73
CA LYS A 23 21.33 15.56 3.07
C LYS A 23 21.99 14.31 2.48
N GLN A 24 23.20 14.43 1.94
CA GLN A 24 23.97 13.30 1.40
C GLN A 24 24.32 12.27 2.48
N GLU A 25 24.80 12.74 3.64
CA GLU A 25 25.11 11.87 4.79
C GLU A 25 23.85 11.16 5.31
N ARG A 26 22.72 11.87 5.41
CA ARG A 26 21.44 11.24 5.76
C ARG A 26 21.01 10.22 4.72
N LEU A 27 21.20 10.49 3.43
CA LEU A 27 20.84 9.55 2.37
C LEU A 27 21.72 8.29 2.36
N ALA A 28 22.96 8.39 2.84
CA ALA A 28 23.87 7.25 2.96
C ALA A 28 23.45 6.30 4.09
N ASP A 29 22.89 6.82 5.19
CA ASP A 29 22.33 6.00 6.26
C ASP A 29 20.97 5.39 5.84
N PRO A 30 20.86 4.05 5.77
CA PRO A 30 19.64 3.36 5.33
C PRO A 30 18.45 3.52 6.30
N THR A 31 18.70 3.88 7.56
CA THR A 31 17.66 4.01 8.60
C THR A 31 17.12 5.45 8.74
N SER A 32 17.82 6.40 8.14
CA SER A 32 17.48 7.82 8.24
C SER A 32 16.09 8.15 7.64
N LYS A 33 15.52 9.27 8.08
CA LYS A 33 14.23 9.77 7.59
C LYS A 33 14.25 10.08 6.09
N GLU A 34 15.35 10.65 5.59
CA GLU A 34 15.50 11.02 4.17
C GLU A 34 15.63 9.76 3.29
N ALA A 35 16.39 8.76 3.73
CA ALA A 35 16.52 7.49 3.03
C ALA A 35 15.16 6.75 2.96
N ARG A 36 14.42 6.68 4.08
CA ARG A 36 13.05 6.14 4.10
C ARG A 36 12.11 6.87 3.14
N ARG A 37 12.18 8.20 3.12
CA ARG A 37 11.34 9.02 2.23
C ARG A 37 11.67 8.74 0.76
N LYS A 38 12.95 8.66 0.39
CA LYS A 38 13.37 8.33 -0.98
C LYS A 38 12.88 6.94 -1.38
N ARG A 39 13.08 5.92 -0.54
CA ARG A 39 12.59 4.55 -0.78
C ARG A 39 11.07 4.50 -0.96
N ALA A 40 10.31 5.21 -0.12
CA ALA A 40 8.85 5.26 -0.22
C ALA A 40 8.39 5.91 -1.55
N LEU A 41 9.06 6.97 -1.99
CA LEU A 41 8.76 7.61 -3.28
C LEU A 41 9.10 6.69 -4.46
N GLU A 42 10.22 5.98 -4.40
CA GLU A 42 10.59 4.99 -5.42
C GLU A 42 9.57 3.85 -5.48
N GLN A 43 9.15 3.32 -4.33
CA GLN A 43 8.11 2.29 -4.26
C GLN A 43 6.76 2.78 -4.79
N ARG A 44 6.40 4.04 -4.55
CA ARG A 44 5.15 4.63 -5.06
C ARG A 44 5.17 4.81 -6.58
N LYS A 45 6.33 5.15 -7.16
CA LYS A 45 6.47 5.38 -8.61
C LYS A 45 6.48 4.08 -9.41
N LYS A 46 6.88 2.96 -8.81
CA LYS A 46 6.86 1.65 -9.47
C LYS A 46 5.41 1.14 -9.53
N GLN A 47 4.79 1.26 -10.70
CA GLN A 47 3.56 0.52 -10.95
C GLN A 47 3.91 -0.96 -11.05
N LYS A 48 3.43 -1.74 -10.08
CA LYS A 48 3.62 -3.20 -10.08
C LYS A 48 2.90 -3.83 -11.27
N SER A 49 3.53 -4.81 -11.89
CA SER A 49 2.89 -5.63 -12.93
C SER A 49 1.72 -6.43 -12.34
N VAL A 50 0.82 -6.95 -13.18
CA VAL A 50 -0.32 -7.77 -12.74
C VAL A 50 0.17 -9.02 -11.99
N TYR A 51 1.24 -9.65 -12.49
CA TYR A 51 1.87 -10.81 -11.85
C TYR A 51 2.43 -10.46 -10.45
N GLU A 52 3.15 -9.35 -10.33
CA GLU A 52 3.68 -8.90 -9.02
C GLU A 52 2.58 -8.55 -8.01
N LYS A 53 1.44 -8.03 -8.49
CA LYS A 53 0.26 -7.78 -7.64
C LYS A 53 -0.35 -9.08 -7.14
N ALA A 54 -0.48 -10.10 -8.01
CA ALA A 54 -0.98 -11.42 -7.65
C ALA A 54 -0.05 -12.16 -6.68
N GLN A 55 1.26 -12.10 -6.90
CA GLN A 55 2.24 -12.64 -5.96
C GLN A 55 2.18 -11.91 -4.61
N GLY A 56 2.00 -10.58 -4.61
CA GLY A 56 1.83 -9.80 -3.39
C GLY A 56 0.61 -10.21 -2.56
N SER A 57 -0.51 -10.54 -3.19
CA SER A 57 -1.71 -11.00 -2.49
C SER A 57 -1.56 -12.43 -1.97
N GLN A 58 -0.94 -13.34 -2.73
CA GLN A 58 -0.65 -14.70 -2.29
C GLN A 58 0.27 -14.72 -1.06
N ASN A 59 1.36 -13.96 -1.09
CA ASN A 59 2.28 -13.82 0.05
C ASN A 59 1.61 -13.21 1.30
N ALA A 60 0.63 -12.31 1.13
CA ALA A 60 -0.14 -11.77 2.24
C ALA A 60 -1.07 -12.84 2.84
N LEU A 61 -1.75 -13.61 1.99
CA LEU A 61 -2.60 -14.72 2.42
C LEU A 61 -1.80 -15.81 3.14
N GLU A 62 -0.59 -16.11 2.68
CA GLU A 62 0.31 -17.07 3.32
C GLU A 62 0.81 -16.57 4.67
N ARG A 63 1.18 -15.29 4.78
CA ARG A 63 1.50 -14.67 6.08
C ARG A 63 0.32 -14.71 7.05
N ASP A 64 -0.89 -14.42 6.57
CA ASP A 64 -2.09 -14.45 7.40
C ASP A 64 -2.48 -15.87 7.82
N LYS A 65 -2.20 -16.88 6.99
CA LYS A 65 -2.36 -18.30 7.33
C LYS A 65 -1.32 -18.76 8.34
N ALA A 66 -0.05 -18.39 8.14
CA ALA A 66 1.08 -18.74 9.00
C ALA A 66 0.98 -18.06 10.38
N ALA A 67 0.40 -16.86 10.46
CA ALA A 67 0.15 -16.16 11.71
C ALA A 67 -0.97 -16.78 12.59
N GLY A 68 -1.56 -17.91 12.19
CA GLY A 68 -2.53 -18.64 12.99
C GLY A 68 -3.87 -17.91 13.09
N ARG A 69 -4.82 -18.34 12.25
CA ARG A 69 -6.24 -17.94 12.19
C ARG A 69 -6.55 -16.54 11.61
N LYS A 70 -7.33 -16.59 10.51
CA LYS A 70 -8.26 -15.55 10.06
C LYS A 70 -8.88 -14.79 11.26
N GLY A 71 -8.59 -13.49 11.39
CA GLY A 71 -9.48 -12.57 12.13
C GLY A 71 -9.04 -12.04 13.51
N THR A 72 -7.77 -12.08 13.90
CA THR A 72 -7.32 -11.44 15.16
C THR A 72 -7.33 -9.91 15.13
N ARG A 73 -7.53 -9.30 13.96
CA ARG A 73 -8.16 -7.98 13.88
C ARG A 73 -9.61 -8.22 13.52
N HIS A 74 -10.53 -7.96 14.44
CA HIS A 74 -11.94 -7.78 14.11
C HIS A 74 -12.00 -6.67 13.06
N GLY A 75 -11.99 -7.04 11.78
CA GLY A 75 -12.31 -6.12 10.70
C GLY A 75 -13.64 -5.53 11.09
N GLY A 76 -13.64 -4.22 11.39
CA GLY A 76 -14.69 -3.55 12.14
C GLY A 76 -16.06 -3.64 11.47
N PRO A 77 -17.02 -2.79 11.89
CA PRO A 77 -18.42 -2.87 11.43
C PRO A 77 -18.57 -3.00 9.90
N LEU A 78 -17.71 -2.32 9.13
CA LEU A 78 -17.70 -2.37 7.67
C LEU A 78 -17.35 -3.76 7.11
N ALA A 79 -16.34 -4.44 7.66
CA ALA A 79 -15.97 -5.77 7.18
C ALA A 79 -17.00 -6.84 7.55
N ALA A 80 -17.74 -6.66 8.65
CA ALA A 80 -18.91 -7.48 8.96
C ALA A 80 -20.05 -7.23 7.98
N LYS A 81 -20.31 -5.96 7.61
CA LYS A 81 -21.33 -5.59 6.62
C LYS A 81 -21.01 -6.16 5.22
N ILE A 82 -19.76 -6.05 4.77
CA ILE A 82 -19.33 -6.61 3.47
C ILE A 82 -19.53 -8.13 3.43
N ARG A 83 -19.18 -8.85 4.52
CA ARG A 83 -19.43 -10.29 4.63
C ARG A 83 -20.91 -10.65 4.52
N LYS A 84 -21.79 -9.89 5.19
CA LYS A 84 -23.25 -10.07 5.10
C LYS A 84 -23.77 -9.82 3.67
N LEU A 85 -23.31 -8.76 3.02
CA LEU A 85 -23.74 -8.42 1.66
C LEU A 85 -23.28 -9.47 0.63
N ASN A 86 -22.06 -10.00 0.76
CA ASN A 86 -21.56 -11.03 -0.15
C ASN A 86 -22.32 -12.35 0.06
N ALA A 87 -22.52 -12.77 1.31
CA ALA A 87 -23.31 -13.97 1.63
C ALA A 87 -24.79 -13.87 1.19
N ALA A 88 -25.33 -12.65 1.05
CA ALA A 88 -26.67 -12.42 0.52
C ALA A 88 -26.71 -12.45 -1.02
N LYS A 89 -25.61 -12.10 -1.70
CA LYS A 89 -25.48 -12.18 -3.16
C LYS A 89 -25.24 -13.61 -3.64
N ASP A 90 -24.56 -14.43 -2.84
CA ASP A 90 -24.24 -15.82 -3.17
C ASP A 90 -25.40 -16.80 -2.89
N LYS A 91 -26.53 -16.33 -2.33
CA LYS A 91 -27.78 -17.11 -2.23
C LYS A 91 -28.61 -16.86 -3.50
N PRO A 92 -28.81 -17.88 -4.35
CA PRO A 92 -29.22 -17.69 -5.73
C PRO A 92 -30.69 -17.26 -5.88
N GLN A 93 -30.91 -16.39 -6.87
CA GLN A 93 -32.21 -16.21 -7.52
C GLN A 93 -32.54 -17.44 -8.39
N ASP A 94 -32.78 -18.60 -7.77
CA ASP A 94 -33.25 -19.83 -8.44
C ASP A 94 -34.79 -19.90 -8.53
N LYS A 95 -35.47 -18.77 -8.69
CA LYS A 95 -36.94 -18.68 -8.76
C LYS A 95 -37.38 -17.66 -9.82
N ALA A 96 -36.91 -17.78 -11.05
CA ALA A 96 -37.62 -17.18 -12.19
C ALA A 96 -37.24 -17.88 -13.50
N VAL A 97 -38.27 -18.29 -14.23
CA VAL A 97 -38.28 -18.75 -15.63
C VAL A 97 -38.02 -20.26 -15.85
N GLN A 98 -39.07 -21.06 -15.72
CA GLN A 98 -39.28 -22.24 -16.58
C GLN A 98 -40.22 -21.83 -17.72
N PRO A 99 -39.90 -22.13 -18.99
CA PRO A 99 -40.81 -21.95 -20.12
C PRO A 99 -41.80 -23.12 -20.21
N ASP A 100 -43.08 -22.79 -20.40
CA ASP A 100 -44.15 -23.74 -20.69
C ASP A 100 -43.81 -24.49 -21.99
N ALA A 101 -43.56 -25.80 -21.89
CA ALA A 101 -43.50 -26.70 -23.03
C ALA A 101 -44.87 -27.38 -23.16
N GLU A 102 -45.70 -26.84 -24.04
CA GLU A 102 -46.86 -27.56 -24.58
C GLU A 102 -46.36 -28.73 -25.43
N GLN A 103 -46.58 -29.95 -24.94
CA GLN A 103 -46.65 -31.18 -25.73
C GLN A 103 -47.79 -32.00 -25.14
N ASP A 104 -48.93 -32.01 -25.82
CA ASP A 104 -49.94 -33.06 -25.68
C ASP A 104 -50.33 -33.49 -27.11
N ASP A 105 -50.29 -34.81 -27.31
CA ASP A 105 -50.48 -35.58 -28.54
C ASP A 105 -51.93 -35.59 -29.09
#